data_AF-A0A5D2FZ62-F1
#
_entry.id   AF-A0A5D2FZ62-F1
#
_cell.length_a   1.000
_cell.length_b   1.000
_cell.length_c   1.000
_cell.angle_alpha   90.00
_cell.angle_beta   90.00
_cell.angle_gamma   90.00
#
_symmetry.space_group_name_H-M   'P 1'
#
loop_
_entity.id
_entity.type
_entity.pdbx_description
1 polymer ?
#
loop_
_entity_poly.entity_id
_entity_poly.type
_entity_poly.pdbx_seq_one_letter_code
_entity_poly.pdbx_strand_id
1 'polypeptide(L)'
;MLRNATWSLSNFCRGKPRASFELTKLALPTLERLIHLNDEKVLTDACWALSYLSDGTNEKIQVVIEAGVCPRSFSSCCHPSPTVLIPALRTVGNIVSGDDIQTQCIINHQALPSLLNLLTNNYKKGINKEACWTISNITAGNAN
;
A
#
# COMPACT_ATOMS: atom_id res chain seq x y z
N MET A 1 8.97 -10.37 19.85
CA MET A 1 9.79 -9.15 19.65
C MET A 1 9.49 -8.48 18.32
N LEU A 2 9.55 -9.19 17.19
CA LEU A 2 9.33 -8.62 15.84
C LEU A 2 7.96 -7.93 15.67
N ARG A 3 6.86 -8.56 16.09
CA ARG A 3 5.52 -7.95 16.06
C ARG A 3 5.46 -6.58 16.74
N ASN A 4 6.05 -6.45 17.93
CA ASN A 4 6.07 -5.19 18.66
C ASN A 4 6.93 -4.15 17.95
N ALA A 5 8.07 -4.55 17.38
CA ALA A 5 8.93 -3.65 16.62
C ALA A 5 8.20 -3.11 15.37
N THR A 6 7.53 -3.97 14.60
CA THR A 6 6.75 -3.55 13.42
C THR A 6 5.59 -2.64 13.82
N TRP A 7 4.88 -2.97 14.89
CA TRP A 7 3.82 -2.14 15.43
C TRP A 7 4.32 -0.74 15.85
N SER A 8 5.44 -0.67 16.56
CA SER A 8 6.09 0.60 16.91
C SER A 8 6.50 1.40 15.68
N LEU A 9 7.05 0.74 14.66
CA LEU A 9 7.44 1.37 13.39
C LEU A 9 6.23 1.95 12.63
N SER A 10 5.10 1.23 12.64
CA SER A 10 3.83 1.72 12.09
C SER A 10 3.35 2.97 12.80
N ASN A 11 3.44 3.01 14.13
CA ASN A 11 3.08 4.19 14.91
C ASN A 11 4.00 5.39 14.63
N PHE A 12 5.30 5.19 14.36
CA PHE A 12 6.19 6.29 13.94
C PHE A 12 5.80 6.92 12.61
N CYS A 13 5.18 6.14 11.71
CA CYS A 13 4.69 6.62 10.43
C CYS A 13 3.28 7.23 10.52
N ARG A 14 2.57 7.01 11.64
CA ARG A 14 1.15 7.35 11.82
C ARG A 14 0.97 8.76 12.40
N GLY A 15 -0.18 9.38 12.10
CA GLY A 15 -0.67 10.57 12.79
C GLY A 15 -0.78 11.82 11.92
N LYS A 16 -1.43 12.86 12.49
CA LYS A 16 -1.50 14.21 11.94
C LYS A 16 -1.32 15.20 13.11
N PRO A 17 -0.33 16.13 13.09
CA PRO A 17 0.66 16.32 12.02
C PRO A 17 1.60 15.12 11.87
N ARG A 18 2.04 14.86 10.64
CA ARG A 18 2.95 13.74 10.33
C ARG A 18 4.35 14.07 10.84
N ALA A 19 5.08 13.04 11.28
CA ALA A 19 6.52 13.13 11.48
C ALA A 19 7.23 13.48 10.17
N SER A 20 8.45 14.01 10.27
CA SER A 20 9.26 14.35 9.09
C SER A 20 9.46 13.13 8.20
N PHE A 21 9.12 13.27 6.91
CA PHE A 21 9.29 12.21 5.93
C PHE A 21 10.75 11.77 5.80
N GLU A 22 11.69 12.71 5.98
CA GLU A 22 13.13 12.41 5.96
C GLU A 22 13.56 11.41 7.05
N LEU A 23 12.88 11.42 8.20
CA LEU A 23 13.14 10.49 9.29
C LEU A 23 12.38 9.18 9.09
N THR A 24 11.11 9.26 8.66
CA THR A 24 10.27 8.06 8.54
C THR A 24 10.61 7.23 7.30
N LYS A 25 11.14 7.83 6.22
CA LYS A 25 11.58 7.08 5.03
C LYS A 25 12.73 6.11 5.31
N LEU A 26 13.51 6.35 6.38
CA LEU A 26 14.56 5.43 6.83
C LEU A 26 13.99 4.05 7.24
N ALA A 27 12.68 3.96 7.51
CA ALA A 27 12.00 2.70 7.78
C ALA A 27 11.82 1.82 6.53
N LEU A 28 11.85 2.39 5.32
CA LEU A 28 11.45 1.70 4.10
C LEU A 28 12.22 0.41 3.81
N PRO A 29 13.56 0.35 3.92
CA PRO A 29 14.30 -0.90 3.72
C PRO A 29 13.90 -2.00 4.71
N THR A 30 13.51 -1.60 5.93
CA THR A 30 13.01 -2.56 6.93
C THR A 30 11.59 -3.00 6.57
N LEU A 31 10.72 -2.08 6.19
CA LEU A 31 9.33 -2.37 5.80
C LEU A 31 9.25 -3.29 4.58
N GLU A 32 10.10 -3.07 3.57
CA GLU A 32 10.24 -3.94 2.39
C GLU A 32 10.52 -5.39 2.80
N ARG A 33 11.43 -5.61 3.75
CA ARG A 33 11.73 -6.97 4.23
C ARG A 33 10.59 -7.56 5.04
N LEU A 34 9.90 -6.73 5.84
CA LEU A 34 8.81 -7.19 6.71
C LEU A 34 7.58 -7.65 5.93
N ILE A 35 7.26 -7.03 4.79
CA ILE A 35 6.11 -7.43 3.96
C ILE A 35 6.30 -8.80 3.28
N HIS A 36 7.53 -9.34 3.27
CA HIS A 36 7.81 -10.68 2.76
C HIS A 36 7.63 -11.80 3.81
N LEU A 37 7.31 -11.46 5.06
CA LEU A 37 7.07 -12.44 6.11
C LEU A 37 5.64 -12.99 6.05
N ASN A 38 5.43 -14.17 6.65
CA ASN A 38 4.12 -14.83 6.66
C ASN A 38 3.28 -14.51 7.92
N ASP A 39 3.84 -13.77 8.87
CA ASP A 39 3.13 -13.43 10.11
C ASP A 39 2.09 -12.33 9.85
N GLU A 40 0.82 -12.66 9.99
CA GLU A 40 -0.30 -11.75 9.68
C GLU A 40 -0.24 -10.44 10.46
N LYS A 41 0.21 -10.45 11.74
CA LYS A 41 0.32 -9.22 12.55
C LYS A 41 1.44 -8.34 12.02
N VAL A 42 2.58 -8.94 11.70
CA VAL A 42 3.70 -8.20 11.07
C VAL A 42 3.27 -7.62 9.73
N LEU A 43 2.61 -8.40 8.88
CA LEU A 43 2.10 -7.93 7.59
C LEU A 43 1.12 -6.77 7.73
N THR A 44 0.18 -6.89 8.67
CA THR A 44 -0.82 -5.85 8.94
C THR A 44 -0.14 -4.54 9.31
N ASP A 45 0.76 -4.56 10.30
CA ASP A 45 1.41 -3.34 10.79
C ASP A 45 2.39 -2.76 9.76
N ALA A 46 3.11 -3.61 9.01
CA ALA A 46 4.00 -3.16 7.94
C ALA A 46 3.23 -2.51 6.79
N CYS A 47 2.10 -3.09 6.36
CA CYS A 47 1.24 -2.51 5.34
C CYS A 47 0.64 -1.17 5.82
N TRP A 48 0.26 -1.04 7.10
CA TRP A 48 -0.20 0.24 7.64
C TRP A 48 0.89 1.30 7.57
N ALA A 49 2.13 0.97 7.96
CA ALA A 49 3.25 1.89 7.86
C ALA A 49 3.47 2.38 6.41
N LEU A 50 3.45 1.47 5.44
CA LEU A 50 3.56 1.82 4.02
C LEU A 50 2.40 2.67 3.53
N SER A 51 1.17 2.41 4.00
CA SER A 51 0.01 3.23 3.67
C SER A 51 0.14 4.67 4.17
N TYR A 52 0.82 4.87 5.31
CA TYR A 52 1.07 6.22 5.83
C TYR A 52 2.20 6.93 5.10
N LEU A 53 3.24 6.19 4.69
CA LEU A 53 4.38 6.74 3.94
C LEU A 53 4.03 7.10 2.49
N SER A 54 3.12 6.34 1.87
CA SER A 54 2.64 6.57 0.51
C SER A 54 1.54 7.65 0.41
N ASP A 55 0.91 8.01 1.52
CA ASP A 55 -0.04 9.12 1.55
C ASP A 55 0.72 10.45 1.51
N GLY A 56 0.66 11.15 0.38
CA GLY A 56 1.29 12.46 0.22
C GLY A 56 1.57 12.84 -1.22
N THR A 57 2.62 13.62 -1.43
CA THR A 57 3.03 14.13 -2.74
C THR A 57 3.69 13.05 -3.59
N ASN A 58 3.79 13.30 -4.91
CA ASN A 58 4.41 12.37 -5.85
C ASN A 58 5.85 12.02 -5.46
N GLU A 59 6.61 12.93 -4.83
CA GLU A 59 7.97 12.63 -4.38
C GLU A 59 7.99 11.54 -3.28
N LYS A 60 6.99 11.54 -2.38
CA LYS A 60 6.89 10.50 -1.35
C LYS A 60 6.50 9.17 -1.95
N ILE A 61 5.53 9.19 -2.88
CA ILE A 61 5.11 8.01 -3.64
C ILE A 61 6.32 7.41 -4.36
N GLN A 62 7.11 8.24 -5.04
CA GLN A 62 8.30 7.80 -5.75
C GLN A 62 9.30 7.08 -4.84
N VAL A 63 9.59 7.64 -3.67
CA VAL A 63 10.48 7.03 -2.68
C VAL A 63 9.95 5.68 -2.17
N VAL A 64 8.62 5.53 -2.03
CA VAL A 64 8.01 4.24 -1.66
C VAL A 64 8.12 3.21 -2.81
N ILE A 65 7.94 3.64 -4.06
CA ILE A 65 8.12 2.78 -5.25
C ILE A 65 9.57 2.30 -5.34
N GLU A 66 10.53 3.22 -5.21
CA GLU A 66 11.97 2.93 -5.28
C GLU A 66 12.46 2.02 -4.16
N ALA A 67 11.74 1.97 -3.02
CA ALA A 67 11.99 1.00 -1.98
C ALA A 67 11.58 -0.43 -2.35
N GLY A 68 10.99 -0.67 -3.53
CA GLY A 68 10.72 -2.02 -4.04
C GLY A 68 9.46 -2.70 -3.47
N VAL A 69 8.56 -1.95 -2.84
CA VAL A 69 7.41 -2.53 -2.11
C VAL A 69 6.21 -2.88 -3.00
N CYS A 70 6.17 -2.43 -4.26
CA CYS A 70 5.01 -2.59 -5.16
C CYS A 70 4.62 -4.06 -5.44
N PRO A 71 5.54 -4.97 -5.83
CA PRO A 71 5.18 -6.35 -6.16
C PRO A 71 4.53 -7.07 -4.97
N ARG A 72 5.07 -6.88 -3.77
CA ARG A 72 4.60 -7.56 -2.56
C ARG A 72 3.39 -6.90 -1.93
N SER A 73 3.28 -5.57 -1.99
CA SER A 73 2.04 -4.85 -1.64
C SER A 73 0.86 -5.38 -2.43
N PHE A 74 1.06 -5.63 -3.73
CA PHE A 74 0.03 -6.16 -4.58
C PHE A 74 -0.34 -7.61 -4.26
N SER A 75 0.65 -8.49 -4.07
CA SER A 75 0.40 -9.87 -3.62
C SER A 75 -0.38 -9.90 -2.29
N SER A 76 -0.18 -8.90 -1.42
CA SER A 76 -0.92 -8.75 -0.16
C SER A 76 -2.38 -8.30 -0.35
N CYS A 77 -2.72 -7.67 -1.48
CA CYS A 77 -4.10 -7.38 -1.88
C CYS A 77 -4.92 -8.63 -2.27
N CYS A 78 -4.29 -9.80 -2.34
CA CYS A 78 -4.96 -11.08 -2.51
C CYS A 78 -4.95 -11.92 -1.22
N HIS A 79 -4.50 -11.35 -0.10
CA HIS A 79 -4.43 -12.06 1.18
C HIS A 79 -5.84 -12.37 1.72
N PRO A 80 -6.11 -13.58 2.24
CA PRO A 80 -7.44 -13.96 2.71
C PRO A 80 -7.89 -13.15 3.93
N SER A 81 -6.95 -12.66 4.73
CA SER A 81 -7.27 -11.85 5.92
C SER A 81 -7.53 -10.37 5.56
N PRO A 82 -8.73 -9.83 5.86
CA PRO A 82 -9.05 -8.43 5.64
C PRO A 82 -8.13 -7.44 6.36
N THR A 83 -7.52 -7.85 7.47
CA THR A 83 -6.62 -7.01 8.29
C THR A 83 -5.35 -6.63 7.54
N VAL A 84 -4.85 -7.52 6.67
CA VAL A 84 -3.71 -7.29 5.77
C VAL A 84 -4.17 -6.63 4.48
N LEU A 85 -5.30 -7.09 3.93
CA LEU A 85 -5.84 -6.60 2.66
C LEU A 85 -6.13 -5.10 2.68
N ILE A 86 -6.78 -4.58 3.72
CA ILE A 86 -7.19 -3.17 3.80
C ILE A 86 -6.00 -2.21 3.70
N PRO A 87 -4.94 -2.31 4.54
CA PRO A 87 -3.80 -1.42 4.42
C PRO A 87 -2.95 -1.65 3.17
N ALA A 88 -2.89 -2.88 2.65
CA ALA A 88 -2.23 -3.15 1.37
C ALA A 88 -2.95 -2.43 0.23
N LEU A 89 -4.29 -2.55 0.15
CA LEU A 89 -5.11 -1.88 -0.83
C LEU A 89 -5.03 -0.35 -0.70
N ARG A 90 -4.97 0.18 0.53
CA ARG A 90 -4.77 1.61 0.76
C ARG A 90 -3.41 2.08 0.21
N THR A 91 -2.35 1.31 0.44
CA THR A 91 -1.01 1.62 -0.09
C THR A 91 -1.04 1.67 -1.62
N VAL A 92 -1.68 0.69 -2.26
CA VAL A 92 -1.85 0.67 -3.73
C VAL A 92 -2.65 1.88 -4.20
N GLY A 93 -3.78 2.17 -3.57
CA GLY A 93 -4.64 3.32 -3.90
C GLY A 93 -3.93 4.67 -3.78
N ASN A 94 -3.04 4.82 -2.79
CA ASN A 94 -2.20 6.01 -2.66
C ASN A 94 -1.17 6.10 -3.79
N ILE A 95 -0.51 5.00 -4.16
CA ILE A 95 0.48 5.01 -5.24
C ILE A 95 -0.16 5.42 -6.57
N VAL A 96 -1.33 4.88 -6.91
CA VAL A 96 -2.05 5.24 -8.15
C VAL A 96 -2.69 6.62 -8.11
N SER A 97 -2.62 7.34 -6.97
CA SER A 97 -3.01 8.75 -6.92
C SER A 97 -1.88 9.71 -7.34
N GLY A 98 -0.69 9.16 -7.61
CA GLY A 98 0.45 9.88 -8.17
C GLY A 98 0.29 10.15 -9.67
N ASP A 99 1.41 10.38 -10.36
CA ASP A 99 1.39 10.57 -11.82
C ASP A 99 1.21 9.26 -12.60
N ASP A 100 1.14 9.38 -13.92
CA ASP A 100 0.88 8.25 -14.82
C ASP A 100 2.02 7.20 -14.79
N ILE A 101 3.27 7.63 -14.59
CA ILE A 101 4.43 6.73 -14.51
C ILE A 101 4.33 5.89 -13.22
N GLN A 102 3.99 6.55 -12.11
CA GLN A 102 3.78 5.91 -10.80
C GLN A 102 2.58 4.95 -10.84
N THR A 103 1.50 5.35 -11.52
CA THR A 103 0.33 4.51 -11.76
C THR A 103 0.68 3.29 -12.62
N GLN A 104 1.47 3.47 -13.68
CA GLN A 104 1.92 2.39 -14.55
C GLN A 104 2.73 1.33 -13.79
N CYS A 105 3.49 1.72 -12.76
CA CYS A 105 4.19 0.78 -11.89
C CYS A 105 3.21 -0.24 -11.27
N ILE A 106 2.05 0.21 -10.81
CA ILE A 106 1.02 -0.66 -10.23
C ILE A 106 0.35 -1.52 -11.30
N ILE A 107 0.02 -0.94 -12.47
CA ILE A 107 -0.58 -1.67 -13.60
C ILE A 107 0.31 -2.84 -14.04
N ASN A 108 1.62 -2.61 -14.15
CA ASN A 108 2.60 -3.62 -14.57
C ASN A 108 2.66 -4.86 -13.65
N HIS A 109 2.19 -4.74 -12.40
CA HIS A 109 2.10 -5.85 -11.46
C HIS A 109 0.74 -6.54 -11.47
N GLN A 110 -0.02 -6.45 -12.58
CA GLN A 110 -1.33 -7.07 -12.78
C GLN A 110 -2.42 -6.55 -11.84
N ALA A 111 -2.40 -5.24 -11.53
CA ALA A 111 -3.35 -4.65 -10.58
C ALA A 111 -4.83 -4.84 -10.92
N LEU A 112 -5.18 -4.71 -12.19
CA LEU A 112 -6.56 -4.69 -12.66
C LEU A 112 -7.30 -6.02 -12.42
N PRO A 113 -6.76 -7.21 -12.79
CA PRO A 113 -7.38 -8.49 -12.45
C PRO A 113 -7.68 -8.67 -10.95
N SER A 114 -6.76 -8.31 -10.06
CA SER A 114 -7.01 -8.47 -8.62
C SER A 114 -8.03 -7.47 -8.08
N LEU A 115 -8.01 -6.23 -8.56
CA LEU A 115 -9.04 -5.25 -8.21
C LEU A 115 -10.43 -5.71 -8.67
N LEU A 116 -10.53 -6.28 -9.87
CA LEU A 116 -11.77 -6.92 -10.34
C LEU A 116 -12.21 -8.05 -9.41
N ASN A 117 -11.29 -8.93 -9.02
CA ASN A 117 -11.57 -10.02 -8.09
C ASN A 117 -12.09 -9.54 -6.71
N LEU A 118 -11.61 -8.38 -6.22
CA LEU A 118 -12.14 -7.77 -5.00
C LEU A 118 -13.58 -7.27 -5.16
N LEU A 119 -13.97 -6.84 -6.36
CA LEU A 119 -15.32 -6.34 -6.65
C LEU A 119 -16.32 -7.45 -6.96
N THR A 120 -15.88 -8.55 -7.57
CA THR A 120 -16.76 -9.68 -7.95
C THR A 120 -17.02 -10.64 -6.81
N ASN A 121 -16.12 -10.72 -5.83
CA ASN A 121 -16.31 -11.56 -4.65
C ASN A 121 -17.07 -10.83 -3.54
N ASN A 122 -17.63 -11.60 -2.61
CA ASN A 122 -18.50 -11.11 -1.54
C ASN A 122 -17.70 -10.48 -0.37
N TYR A 123 -16.89 -9.46 -0.68
CA TYR A 123 -16.14 -8.67 0.30
C TYR A 123 -17.03 -7.60 0.97
N LYS A 124 -16.58 -7.11 2.13
CA LYS A 124 -17.27 -6.02 2.84
C LYS A 124 -17.32 -4.75 1.99
N LYS A 125 -18.41 -4.00 2.07
CA LYS A 125 -18.63 -2.72 1.35
C LYS A 125 -17.44 -1.74 1.43
N GLY A 126 -16.72 -1.72 2.56
CA GLY A 126 -15.52 -0.89 2.72
C GLY A 126 -14.38 -1.25 1.77
N ILE A 127 -14.13 -2.55 1.54
CA ILE A 127 -13.09 -3.03 0.61
C ILE A 127 -13.49 -2.67 -0.82
N ASN A 128 -14.75 -2.92 -1.19
CA ASN A 128 -15.25 -2.60 -2.52
C ASN A 128 -15.15 -1.10 -2.82
N LYS A 129 -15.46 -0.25 -1.83
CA LYS A 129 -15.29 1.20 -1.95
C LYS A 129 -13.83 1.58 -2.25
N GLU A 130 -12.87 1.00 -1.52
CA GLU A 130 -11.45 1.28 -1.71
C GLU A 130 -10.92 0.73 -3.05
N ALA A 131 -11.41 -0.43 -3.49
CA ALA A 131 -11.09 -0.97 -4.80
C ALA A 131 -11.64 -0.08 -5.92
N CYS A 132 -12.89 0.38 -5.82
CA CYS A 132 -13.45 1.35 -6.77
C CYS A 132 -12.68 2.67 -6.78
N TRP A 133 -12.28 3.17 -5.61
CA TRP A 133 -11.46 4.39 -5.52
C TRP A 133 -10.10 4.21 -6.20
N THR A 134 -9.45 3.07 -5.99
CA THR A 134 -8.19 2.72 -6.66
C THR A 134 -8.37 2.69 -8.17
N ILE A 135 -9.43 2.03 -8.67
CA ILE A 135 -9.75 1.99 -10.10
C ILE A 135 -10.01 3.41 -10.63
N SER A 136 -10.74 4.26 -9.90
CA SER A 136 -11.04 5.61 -10.37
C SER A 136 -9.78 6.46 -10.58
N ASN A 137 -8.77 6.29 -9.71
CA ASN A 137 -7.48 6.96 -9.88
C ASN A 137 -6.73 6.42 -11.10
N ILE A 138 -6.72 5.10 -11.30
CA ILE A 138 -6.10 4.49 -12.49
C ILE A 138 -6.76 5.02 -13.78
N THR A 139 -8.09 5.11 -13.81
CA THR A 139 -8.83 5.60 -14.98
C THR A 139 -8.76 7.12 -15.17
N ALA A 140 -8.24 7.86 -14.20
CA ALA A 140 -7.98 9.29 -14.33
C ALA A 140 -6.66 9.58 -15.06
N GLY A 141 -5.82 8.56 -15.26
CA GLY A 141 -4.62 8.64 -16.07
C GLY A 141 -4.90 8.79 -17.57
N ASN A 142 -3.84 8.89 -18.35
CA ASN A 142 -3.89 9.08 -19.80
C ASN A 142 -4.34 7.85 -20.59
N ALA A 143 -4.91 8.10 -21.77
CA ALA A 143 -5.47 7.10 -22.67
C ALA A 143 -4.43 6.45 -23.61
N ASN A 144 -3.13 6.70 -23.42
CA ASN A 144 -2.07 6.44 -24.40
C ASN A 144 -1.12 5.35 -23.95
#